data_AF-A0A5K1AS61-F1
#
_entry.id   AF-A0A5K1AS61-F1
#
_cell.length_a   1.000
_cell.length_b   1.000
_cell.length_c   1.000
_cell.angle_alpha   90.00
_cell.angle_beta   90.00
_cell.angle_gamma   90.00
#
_symmetry.space_group_name_H-M   'P 1'
#
loop_
_entity.id
_entity.type
_entity.pdbx_description
1 polymer ?
#
loop_
_entity_poly.entity_id
_entity_poly.type
_entity_poly.pdbx_seq_one_letter_code
_entity_poly.pdbx_strand_id
1 'polypeptide(L)' 'IDIFIAQQFLFQRQWQAVHQYAKSKGISIMGDMPIYVGYHSADVWANKRKFLL' A
#
# COMPACT_ATOMS: atom_id res chain seq x y z
N ILE A 1 5.51 18.04 -0.58
CA ILE A 1 4.97 16.95 -1.44
C ILE A 1 6.11 15.99 -1.79
N ASP A 2 7.27 16.50 -2.19
CA ASP A 2 8.41 15.67 -2.60
C ASP A 2 8.98 14.76 -1.49
N ILE A 3 8.97 15.21 -0.23
CA ILE A 3 9.40 14.38 0.91
C ILE A 3 8.48 13.17 1.09
N PHE A 4 7.16 13.34 0.90
CA PHE A 4 6.20 12.25 0.99
C PHE A 4 6.41 11.23 -0.13
N ILE A 5 6.68 11.71 -1.35
CA ILE A 5 7.01 10.85 -2.51
C ILE A 5 8.32 10.10 -2.26
N ALA A 6 9.35 10.78 -1.75
CA ALA A 6 10.63 10.16 -1.43
C ALA A 6 10.50 9.07 -0.35
N GLN A 7 9.69 9.30 0.69
CA GLN A 7 9.41 8.31 1.72
C GLN A 7 8.70 7.07 1.15
N GLN A 8 7.69 7.25 0.29
CA GLN A 8 7.02 6.14 -0.39
C GLN A 8 7.96 5.38 -1.33
N PHE A 9 8.85 6.09 -2.04
CA PHE A 9 9.85 5.48 -2.91
C PHE A 9 10.86 4.63 -2.12
N LEU A 10 11.35 5.15 -0.99
CA LEU A 10 12.26 4.40 -0.12
C LEU A 10 11.59 3.16 0.48
N PHE A 11 10.33 3.30 0.92
CA PHE A 11 9.53 2.18 1.41
C PHE A 11 9.34 1.10 0.34
N GLN A 12 8.94 1.50 -0.87
CA GLN A 12 8.76 0.58 -1.99
C GLN A 12 10.05 -0.16 -2.35
N ARG A 13 11.19 0.55 -2.35
CA ARG A 13 12.49 -0.05 -2.65
C ARG A 13 12.89 -1.11 -1.61
N GLN A 14 12.68 -0.82 -0.32
CA GLN A 14 12.95 -1.79 0.74
C GLN A 14 12.01 -2.99 0.68
N TRP A 15 10.72 -2.74 0.46
CA TRP A 15 9.71 -3.80 0.33
C TRP A 15 10.00 -4.74 -0.83
N GLN A 16 10.38 -4.21 -2.00
CA GLN A 16 10.76 -5.02 -3.16
C GLN A 16 11.97 -5.91 -2.88
N ALA A 17 12.98 -5.41 -2.17
CA ALA A 17 14.15 -6.21 -1.81
C ALA A 17 13.78 -7.39 -0.89
N VAL A 18 12.91 -7.15 0.10
CA VAL A 18 12.40 -8.19 1.00
C VAL A 18 11.55 -9.20 0.24
N HIS A 19 10.64 -8.74 -0.62
CA HIS A 19 9.79 -9.60 -1.42
C HIS A 19 10.60 -10.45 -2.41
N GLN A 20 11.64 -9.90 -3.02
CA GLN A 20 12.52 -10.63 -3.92
C GLN A 20 13.37 -11.67 -3.18
N TYR A 21 13.82 -11.35 -1.96
CA TYR A 21 14.52 -12.31 -1.10
C TYR A 21 13.59 -13.44 -0.60
N ALA A 22 12.36 -13.12 -0.21
CA ALA A 22 11.35 -14.11 0.13
C ALA A 22 11.07 -15.03 -1.08
N LYS A 23 10.86 -14.45 -2.26
CA LYS A 23 10.64 -15.19 -3.50
C LYS A 23 11.81 -16.10 -3.87
N SER A 24 13.05 -15.64 -3.70
CA SER A 24 14.25 -16.46 -3.98
C SER A 24 14.40 -17.63 -3.00
N LYS A 25 13.80 -17.53 -1.81
CA LYS A 25 13.70 -18.62 -0.82
C LYS A 25 12.43 -19.46 -0.96
N GLY A 26 11.62 -19.23 -1.99
CA GLY A 26 10.34 -19.94 -2.20
C GLY A 26 9.23 -19.53 -1.23
N ILE A 27 9.42 -18.44 -0.49
CA ILE A 27 8.45 -17.90 0.45
C ILE A 27 7.57 -16.89 -0.29
N SER A 28 6.26 -17.14 -0.33
CA SER A 28 5.28 -16.21 -0.89
C SER A 28 4.74 -15.29 0.21
N ILE A 29 4.80 -13.98 0.00
CA ILE A 29 4.23 -12.99 0.92
C ILE A 29 2.78 -12.75 0.49
N MET A 30 1.81 -13.24 1.27
CA MET A 30 0.40 -12.96 1.06
C MET A 30 0.06 -11.65 1.75
N GLY A 31 -0.37 -10.65 0.99
CA GLY A 31 -0.85 -9.39 1.56
C GLY A 31 -2.20 -9.57 2.25
N ASP A 32 -2.42 -8.80 3.31
CA ASP A 32 -3.75 -8.67 3.92
C ASP A 32 -4.37 -7.36 3.42
N MET A 33 -5.55 -7.45 2.81
CA MET A 33 -6.27 -6.31 2.28
C MET A 33 -7.54 -6.12 3.12
N PRO A 34 -7.60 -5.08 3.98
CA PRO A 34 -8.79 -4.84 4.78
C PRO A 34 -10.00 -4.52 3.90
N ILE A 35 -11.12 -5.18 4.18
CA ILE A 35 -12.40 -5.04 3.44
C ILE A 35 -13.02 -3.65 3.65
N TYR A 36 -12.73 -3.00 4.78
CA TYR A 36 -13.25 -1.68 5.12
C TYR A 36 -12.11 -0.67 5.20
N VAL A 37 -12.17 0.35 4.36
CA VAL A 37 -11.31 1.53 4.46
C VAL A 37 -11.92 2.53 5.46
N GLY A 38 -11.09 3.10 6.33
CA GLY A 38 -11.52 4.09 7.31
C GLY A 38 -12.06 5.36 6.64
N TYR A 39 -13.09 5.97 7.23
CA TYR A 39 -13.81 7.14 6.71
C TYR A 39 -12.92 8.38 6.46
N HIS A 40 -11.74 8.46 7.09
CA HIS A 40 -10.73 9.53 6.94
C HIS A 40 -9.55 9.15 6.03
N SER A 41 -9.70 8.14 5.18
CA SER A 41 -8.69 7.76 4.18
C SER A 41 -8.82 8.61 2.91
N ALA A 42 -7.69 8.81 2.22
CA ALA A 42 -7.65 9.52 0.94
C ALA A 42 -8.60 8.89 -0.12
N ASP A 43 -8.90 7.59 0.02
CA ASP A 43 -9.81 6.85 -0.85
C ASP A 43 -11.27 7.36 -0.77
N VAL A 44 -11.76 7.74 0.42
CA VAL A 44 -13.12 8.28 0.60
C VAL A 44 -13.20 9.74 0.10
N TRP A 45 -12.14 10.53 0.32
CA TRP A 45 -12.10 11.93 -0.11
C TRP A 45 -11.97 12.09 -1.63
N ALA A 46 -11.21 11.20 -2.29
CA ALA A 46 -11.02 11.21 -3.75
C ALA A 46 -12.14 10.48 -4.53
N ASN A 47 -12.83 9.48 -3.94
CA ASN A 47 -13.88 8.70 -4.60
C ASN A 47 -15.26 8.80 -3.92
N LYS A 48 -15.72 10.02 -3.59
CA LYS A 48 -17.03 10.28 -2.97
C LYS A 48 -18.26 9.67 -3.68
N ARG A 49 -18.15 9.28 -4.96
CA ARG A 49 -19.24 8.67 -5.74
C ARG A 49 -19.38 7.14 -5.59
N LYS A 50 -18.43 6.46 -4.94
CA LYS A 50 -18.48 5.00 -4.71
C LYS A 50 -19.01 4.61 -3.32
N PHE A 51 -19.27 5.60 -2.47
CA PHE A 51 -19.88 5.42 -1.17
C PHE A 51 -21.28 6.04 -1.22
N LEU A 52 -22.31 5.26 -0.88
CA LEU A 52 -23.66 5.76 -0.68
C LEU A 52 -23.67 6.62 0.59
N LEU A 53 -23.77 7.94 0.42
CA LEU A 53 -24.11 8.89 1.48
C LEU A 53 -25.58 8.75 1.86
#